data_AF-A0A937T239-F1
#
_entry.id   AF-A0A937T239-F1
#
_cell.length_a   1.000
_cell.length_b   1.000
_cell.length_c   1.000
_cell.angle_alpha   90.00
_cell.angle_beta   90.00
_cell.angle_gamma   90.00
#
_symmetry.space_group_name_H-M   'P 1'
#
loop_
_entity.id
_entity.type
_entity.pdbx_description
1 polymer ?
#
loop_
_entity_poly.entity_id
_entity_poly.type
_entity_poly.pdbx_seq_one_letter_code
_entity_poly.pdbx_strand_id
1 'polypeptide(L)'
;VNAYSRHEDYTSGEQNRFFDMPARRVIDGEQWHILSYLGSGWGKPGCAYTKRELREYVFDVHQRGGVVSVDVLLFRDGSLDRSQIEVLKAVRQKLETGQPRPPVPPGNLAYRKQAQLLSLDGSHELSINAGVHFARLGVDGHPDTVALAGGEWPWTYQVDLVDTRNVRRIKVTFGSGYATELELRVSLDGTSWKTVAQASGLQGKPYDVTLEPVRSRYVRVCGLKPNGSEQAGRQMSIAELEVYD
;
A
#
# COMPACT_ATOMS: atom_id res chain seq x y z
N VAL A 1 -19.42 -14.64 -2.13
CA VAL A 1 -19.57 -15.75 -3.11
C VAL A 1 -19.83 -17.00 -2.29
N ASN A 2 -20.94 -17.68 -2.50
CA ASN A 2 -21.21 -18.96 -1.83
C ASN A 2 -20.76 -20.09 -2.75
N ALA A 3 -19.91 -20.97 -2.25
CA ALA A 3 -19.48 -22.17 -2.96
C ALA A 3 -20.68 -23.11 -3.18
N TYR A 4 -20.83 -23.68 -4.38
CA TYR A 4 -21.83 -24.68 -4.72
C TYR A 4 -21.46 -26.09 -4.24
N SER A 5 -20.21 -26.31 -3.82
CA SER A 5 -19.81 -27.56 -3.17
C SER A 5 -18.64 -27.36 -2.21
N ARG A 6 -18.44 -28.34 -1.31
CA ARG A 6 -17.25 -28.42 -0.42
C ARG A 6 -15.92 -28.60 -1.15
N HIS A 7 -15.95 -28.78 -2.47
CA HIS A 7 -14.78 -28.93 -3.34
C HIS A 7 -14.57 -27.71 -4.23
N GLU A 8 -15.48 -26.73 -4.20
CA GLU A 8 -15.26 -25.44 -4.83
C GLU A 8 -14.40 -24.58 -3.91
N ASP A 9 -13.09 -24.77 -4.03
CA ASP A 9 -12.06 -23.97 -3.39
C ASP A 9 -11.79 -22.69 -4.22
N TYR A 10 -12.84 -21.92 -4.44
CA TYR A 10 -12.77 -20.64 -5.12
C TYR A 10 -13.15 -19.53 -4.14
N THR A 11 -12.30 -19.23 -3.17
CA THR A 11 -12.03 -17.80 -2.99
C THR A 11 -11.25 -17.39 -4.22
N SER A 12 -11.92 -17.02 -5.31
CA SER A 12 -11.35 -16.93 -6.66
C SER A 12 -10.11 -16.03 -6.78
N GLY A 13 -9.73 -15.34 -5.71
CA GLY A 13 -8.59 -14.43 -5.66
C GLY A 13 -8.76 -13.25 -6.62
N GLU A 14 -9.88 -13.18 -7.34
CA GLU A 14 -10.12 -12.24 -8.42
C GLU A 14 -10.16 -10.83 -7.86
N GLN A 15 -9.14 -10.08 -8.21
CA GLN A 15 -8.98 -8.68 -7.88
C GLN A 15 -8.80 -7.91 -9.18
N ASN A 16 -9.30 -6.68 -9.19
CA ASN A 16 -9.07 -5.76 -10.30
C ASN A 16 -7.69 -5.08 -10.23
N ARG A 17 -6.88 -5.43 -9.22
CA ARG A 17 -5.49 -4.98 -9.07
C ARG A 17 -4.64 -5.91 -8.22
N PHE A 18 -3.33 -5.89 -8.47
CA PHE A 18 -2.32 -6.50 -7.60
C PHE A 18 -2.00 -5.58 -6.43
N PHE A 19 -2.72 -5.76 -5.32
CA PHE A 19 -2.59 -4.89 -4.15
C PHE A 19 -2.49 -5.67 -2.83
N ASP A 20 -3.41 -6.61 -2.58
CA ASP A 20 -3.50 -7.32 -1.31
C ASP A 20 -2.28 -8.21 -1.03
N MET A 21 -2.04 -8.49 0.25
CA MET A 21 -0.96 -9.38 0.71
C MET A 21 -1.45 -10.39 1.75
N PRO A 22 -0.90 -11.62 1.75
CA PRO A 22 -1.30 -12.67 2.69
C PRO A 22 -0.71 -12.45 4.07
N ALA A 23 -1.55 -12.33 5.12
CA ALA A 23 -1.06 -12.38 6.52
C ALA A 23 -0.22 -13.65 6.80
N ARG A 24 -0.58 -14.75 6.15
CA ARG A 24 0.11 -16.04 6.21
C ARG A 24 -0.24 -16.85 4.96
N ARG A 25 0.56 -17.88 4.67
CA ARG A 25 0.36 -18.79 3.54
C ARG A 25 -1.03 -19.44 3.50
N VAL A 26 -1.50 -19.96 4.64
CA VAL A 26 -2.77 -20.70 4.75
C VAL A 26 -3.73 -19.93 5.65
N ILE A 27 -4.90 -19.56 5.14
CA ILE A 27 -5.97 -18.88 5.88
C ILE A 27 -7.17 -19.82 5.93
N ASP A 28 -7.58 -20.19 7.14
CA ASP A 28 -8.75 -21.03 7.41
C ASP A 28 -8.77 -22.38 6.68
N GLY A 29 -7.58 -22.95 6.44
CA GLY A 29 -7.39 -24.23 5.75
C GLY A 29 -6.93 -24.08 4.30
N GLU A 30 -7.12 -22.91 3.70
CA GLU A 30 -6.90 -22.70 2.27
C GLU A 30 -5.66 -21.85 1.96
N GLN A 31 -5.02 -22.13 0.84
CA GLN A 31 -3.86 -21.37 0.36
C GLN A 31 -4.29 -19.96 -0.06
N TRP A 32 -3.68 -18.93 0.54
CA TRP A 32 -3.94 -17.56 0.11
C TRP A 32 -3.48 -17.38 -1.34
N HIS A 33 -4.37 -16.83 -2.14
CA HIS A 33 -4.21 -16.67 -3.57
C HIS A 33 -4.83 -15.36 -4.04
N ILE A 34 -4.19 -14.74 -5.05
CA ILE A 34 -4.73 -13.61 -5.78
C ILE A 34 -4.62 -13.87 -7.29
N LEU A 35 -5.64 -13.47 -8.04
CA LEU A 35 -5.72 -13.49 -9.49
C LEU A 35 -6.10 -12.09 -9.97
N SER A 36 -5.30 -11.50 -10.85
CA SER A 36 -5.58 -10.20 -11.46
C SER A 36 -4.97 -10.14 -12.86
N TYR A 37 -5.26 -9.08 -13.60
CA TYR A 37 -4.79 -8.84 -14.97
C TYR A 37 -3.66 -7.82 -15.06
N LEU A 38 -2.86 -7.93 -16.13
CA LEU A 38 -1.82 -6.94 -16.46
C LEU A 38 -2.34 -5.78 -17.31
N GLY A 39 -3.36 -6.01 -18.15
CA GLY A 39 -3.88 -5.01 -19.08
C GLY A 39 -4.64 -3.87 -18.38
N SER A 40 -5.34 -3.05 -19.18
CA SER A 40 -6.33 -2.09 -18.64
C SER A 40 -7.61 -2.76 -18.12
N GLY A 41 -7.72 -4.08 -18.25
CA GLY A 41 -8.81 -4.94 -17.84
C GLY A 41 -8.47 -6.40 -18.18
N TRP A 42 -9.36 -7.32 -17.77
CA TRP A 42 -9.27 -8.74 -18.13
C TRP A 42 -9.16 -8.94 -19.65
N GLY A 43 -8.14 -9.68 -20.10
CA GLY A 43 -7.90 -9.96 -21.51
C GLY A 43 -7.69 -8.71 -22.36
N LYS A 44 -7.14 -7.62 -21.79
CA LYS A 44 -6.83 -6.37 -22.52
C LYS A 44 -5.33 -6.19 -22.77
N PRO A 45 -4.95 -5.51 -23.87
CA PRO A 45 -3.54 -5.26 -24.19
C PRO A 45 -2.91 -4.22 -23.26
N GLY A 46 -1.59 -4.07 -23.38
CA GLY A 46 -0.80 -3.12 -22.59
C GLY A 46 -0.52 -3.62 -21.18
N CYS A 47 0.12 -2.77 -20.36
CA CYS A 47 0.44 -3.10 -18.98
C CYS A 47 0.17 -1.94 -18.03
N ALA A 48 -0.71 -2.15 -17.06
CA ALA A 48 -1.05 -1.21 -16.00
C ALA A 48 0.04 -1.09 -14.92
N TYR A 49 1.06 -1.96 -14.95
CA TYR A 49 2.14 -2.01 -13.98
C TYR A 49 3.49 -1.83 -14.66
N THR A 50 4.38 -1.09 -14.03
CA THR A 50 5.78 -1.08 -14.41
C THR A 50 6.45 -2.42 -14.06
N LYS A 51 7.58 -2.72 -14.73
CA LYS A 51 8.45 -3.86 -14.39
C LYS A 51 8.82 -3.88 -12.91
N ARG A 52 9.07 -2.70 -12.31
CA ARG A 52 9.46 -2.57 -10.91
C ARG A 52 8.30 -2.88 -9.97
N GLU A 53 7.12 -2.32 -10.23
CA GLU A 53 5.94 -2.52 -9.36
C GLU A 53 5.56 -3.99 -9.27
N LEU A 54 5.35 -4.66 -10.42
CA LEU A 54 4.86 -6.03 -10.39
C LEU A 54 5.89 -7.00 -9.81
N ARG A 55 7.17 -6.89 -10.22
CA ARG A 55 8.21 -7.81 -9.71
C ARG A 55 8.39 -7.68 -8.20
N GLU A 56 8.26 -6.45 -7.68
CA GLU A 56 8.38 -6.20 -6.25
C GLU A 56 7.16 -6.74 -5.50
N TYR A 57 5.95 -6.47 -5.99
CA TYR A 57 4.71 -7.01 -5.42
C TYR A 57 4.72 -8.54 -5.36
N VAL A 58 4.97 -9.20 -6.50
CA VAL A 58 4.97 -10.68 -6.58
C VAL A 58 6.03 -11.28 -5.67
N PHE A 59 7.22 -10.68 -5.62
CA PHE A 59 8.28 -11.13 -4.73
C PHE A 59 7.86 -11.02 -3.26
N ASP A 60 7.32 -9.87 -2.86
CA ASP A 60 6.94 -9.63 -1.46
C ASP A 60 5.73 -10.51 -1.03
N VAL A 61 4.76 -10.78 -1.93
CA VAL A 61 3.69 -11.77 -1.70
C VAL A 61 4.25 -13.19 -1.54
N HIS A 62 5.19 -13.57 -2.41
CA HIS A 62 5.79 -14.90 -2.38
C HIS A 62 6.62 -15.14 -1.11
N GLN A 63 7.32 -14.12 -0.61
CA GLN A 63 8.03 -14.19 0.68
C GLN A 63 7.10 -14.49 1.86
N ARG A 64 5.80 -14.22 1.72
CA ARG A 64 4.76 -14.50 2.73
C ARG A 64 3.99 -15.78 2.43
N GLY A 65 4.44 -16.55 1.43
CA GLY A 65 3.86 -17.83 1.01
C GLY A 65 2.60 -17.69 0.17
N GLY A 66 2.24 -16.49 -0.29
CA GLY A 66 1.10 -16.31 -1.19
C GLY A 66 1.37 -16.78 -2.61
N VAL A 67 0.29 -17.09 -3.32
CA VAL A 67 0.32 -17.43 -4.76
C VAL A 67 -0.30 -16.30 -5.57
N VAL A 68 0.37 -15.90 -6.65
CA VAL A 68 -0.12 -14.88 -7.58
C VAL A 68 -0.37 -15.52 -8.94
N SER A 69 -1.61 -15.49 -9.41
CA SER A 69 -1.99 -15.80 -10.78
C SER A 69 -2.20 -14.51 -11.57
N VAL A 70 -1.79 -14.54 -12.84
CA VAL A 70 -1.76 -13.35 -13.69
C VAL A 70 -2.47 -13.65 -15.00
N ASP A 71 -3.50 -12.89 -15.32
CA ASP A 71 -4.11 -12.86 -16.65
C ASP A 71 -3.22 -12.12 -17.64
N VAL A 72 -2.97 -12.77 -18.78
CA VAL A 72 -2.07 -12.32 -19.84
C VAL A 72 -2.83 -12.41 -21.17
N LEU A 73 -2.77 -11.34 -21.95
CA LEU A 73 -3.44 -11.29 -23.25
C LEU A 73 -2.78 -12.24 -24.25
N LEU A 74 -3.62 -13.12 -24.80
CA LEU A 74 -3.38 -13.88 -26.02
C LEU A 74 -4.14 -13.22 -27.18
N PHE A 75 -3.41 -12.76 -28.19
CA PHE A 75 -4.00 -12.22 -29.42
C PHE A 75 -4.59 -13.33 -30.30
N ARG A 76 -5.44 -12.94 -31.25
CA ARG A 76 -6.09 -13.89 -32.18
C ARG A 76 -5.12 -14.64 -33.08
N ASP A 77 -3.93 -14.11 -33.28
CA ASP A 77 -2.84 -14.76 -34.03
C ASP A 77 -2.02 -15.73 -33.16
N GLY A 78 -2.41 -15.92 -31.89
CA GLY A 78 -1.72 -16.78 -30.93
C GLY A 78 -0.49 -16.14 -30.28
N SER A 79 -0.17 -14.88 -30.61
CA SER A 79 0.92 -14.16 -29.96
C SER A 79 0.50 -13.61 -28.58
N LEU A 80 1.48 -13.44 -27.69
CA LEU A 80 1.28 -12.80 -26.38
C LEU A 80 1.66 -11.33 -26.45
N ASP A 81 1.02 -10.48 -25.65
CA ASP A 81 1.38 -9.07 -25.56
C ASP A 81 2.82 -8.89 -25.06
N ARG A 82 3.67 -8.36 -25.94
CA ARG A 82 5.11 -8.19 -25.67
C ARG A 82 5.35 -7.34 -24.42
N SER A 83 4.54 -6.32 -24.15
CA SER A 83 4.70 -5.47 -22.98
C SER A 83 4.46 -6.25 -21.68
N GLN A 84 3.45 -7.13 -21.67
CA GLN A 84 3.13 -7.99 -20.53
C GLN A 84 4.21 -9.06 -20.31
N ILE A 85 4.72 -9.66 -21.39
CA ILE A 85 5.82 -10.63 -21.30
C ILE A 85 7.09 -9.99 -20.73
N GLU A 86 7.40 -8.76 -21.10
CA GLU A 86 8.56 -8.04 -20.57
C GLU A 86 8.45 -7.74 -19.07
N VAL A 87 7.24 -7.53 -18.56
CA VAL A 87 7.00 -7.41 -17.11
C VAL A 87 7.15 -8.78 -16.42
N LEU A 88 6.60 -9.85 -16.99
CA LEU A 88 6.73 -11.20 -16.42
C LEU A 88 8.18 -11.71 -16.39
N LYS A 89 9.01 -11.37 -17.39
CA LYS A 89 10.45 -11.64 -17.34
C LYS A 89 11.13 -10.97 -16.16
N ALA A 90 10.75 -9.72 -15.84
CA ALA A 90 11.27 -9.01 -14.69
C ALA A 90 10.81 -9.63 -13.36
N VAL A 91 9.58 -10.14 -13.29
CA VAL A 91 9.07 -10.94 -12.16
C VAL A 91 9.92 -12.19 -11.99
N ARG A 92 10.10 -12.99 -13.04
CA ARG A 92 10.91 -14.21 -13.02
C ARG A 92 12.32 -13.94 -12.51
N GLN A 93 13.00 -12.95 -13.08
CA GLN A 93 14.35 -12.57 -12.66
C GLN A 93 14.38 -12.25 -11.16
N LYS A 94 13.39 -11.48 -10.65
CA LYS A 94 13.33 -11.12 -9.23
C LYS A 94 13.05 -12.31 -8.32
N LEU A 95 12.24 -13.29 -8.74
CA LEU A 95 12.00 -14.51 -7.98
C LEU A 95 13.25 -15.41 -7.92
N GLU A 96 14.03 -15.49 -9.00
CA GLU A 96 15.25 -16.31 -9.07
C GLU A 96 16.42 -15.70 -8.28
N THR A 97 16.54 -14.38 -8.28
CA THR A 97 17.75 -13.67 -7.79
C THR A 97 17.50 -12.79 -6.57
N GLY A 98 16.24 -12.50 -6.25
CA GLY A 98 15.88 -11.55 -5.22
C GLY A 98 16.17 -12.08 -3.83
N GLN A 99 16.68 -11.20 -2.98
CA GLN A 99 16.82 -11.46 -1.55
C GLN A 99 15.72 -10.74 -0.77
N PRO A 100 15.28 -11.31 0.36
CA PRO A 100 14.43 -10.60 1.32
C PRO A 100 15.08 -9.26 1.71
N ARG A 101 14.26 -8.22 1.81
CA ARG A 101 14.71 -6.90 2.23
C ARG A 101 14.33 -6.69 3.69
N PRO A 102 15.29 -6.49 4.60
CA PRO A 102 14.95 -6.13 5.97
C PRO A 102 14.26 -4.76 5.99
N PRO A 103 13.41 -4.50 6.99
CA PRO A 103 12.82 -3.18 7.18
C PRO A 103 13.85 -2.06 7.24
N VAL A 104 13.51 -0.93 6.62
CA VAL A 104 14.28 0.31 6.70
C VAL A 104 13.39 1.42 7.29
N PRO A 105 13.76 2.01 8.44
CA PRO A 105 14.78 1.52 9.37
C PRO A 105 14.44 0.14 9.96
N PRO A 106 15.42 -0.56 10.57
CA PRO A 106 15.18 -1.84 11.23
C PRO A 106 14.00 -1.77 12.20
N GLY A 107 13.10 -2.75 12.13
CA GLY A 107 11.88 -2.81 12.95
C GLY A 107 10.68 -2.03 12.42
N ASN A 108 10.82 -1.25 11.33
CA ASN A 108 9.68 -0.54 10.74
C ASN A 108 8.65 -1.53 10.16
N LEU A 109 7.51 -1.68 10.83
CA LEU A 109 6.42 -2.57 10.46
C LEU A 109 5.66 -2.10 9.21
N ALA A 110 5.71 -0.80 8.90
CA ALA A 110 5.06 -0.22 7.73
C ALA A 110 5.90 -0.37 6.44
N TYR A 111 7.19 -0.71 6.56
CA TYR A 111 8.10 -0.83 5.42
C TYR A 111 7.54 -1.76 4.33
N ARG A 112 7.36 -1.21 3.14
CA ARG A 112 6.85 -1.86 1.92
C ARG A 112 5.47 -2.50 2.05
N LYS A 113 4.68 -2.04 3.01
CA LYS A 113 3.30 -2.48 3.20
C LYS A 113 2.34 -1.77 2.26
N GLN A 114 1.13 -2.31 2.13
CA GLN A 114 0.06 -1.75 1.31
C GLN A 114 -0.30 -0.35 1.79
N ALA A 115 -0.17 0.63 0.90
CA ALA A 115 -0.45 2.03 1.19
C ALA A 115 -1.46 2.62 0.19
N GLN A 116 -2.31 3.54 0.67
CA GLN A 116 -3.32 4.22 -0.12
C GLN A 116 -3.35 5.72 0.17
N LEU A 117 -3.70 6.49 -0.86
CA LEU A 117 -4.04 7.92 -0.78
C LEU A 117 -5.57 8.01 -0.78
N LEU A 118 -6.17 8.49 0.30
CA LEU A 118 -7.62 8.52 0.47
C LEU A 118 -8.12 9.93 0.75
N SER A 119 -9.39 10.19 0.45
CA SER A 119 -10.13 11.34 0.95
C SER A 119 -10.04 11.42 2.48
N LEU A 120 -10.26 12.60 3.06
CA LEU A 120 -10.08 12.76 4.52
C LEU A 120 -10.93 11.75 5.32
N ASP A 121 -12.19 11.53 4.92
CA ASP A 121 -13.09 10.55 5.53
C ASP A 121 -12.74 9.08 5.21
N GLY A 122 -11.87 8.85 4.22
CA GLY A 122 -11.48 7.54 3.75
C GLY A 122 -12.54 6.86 2.87
N SER A 123 -13.50 7.60 2.31
CA SER A 123 -14.58 7.07 1.48
C SER A 123 -14.14 6.69 0.06
N HIS A 124 -13.08 7.30 -0.47
CA HIS A 124 -12.57 6.98 -1.80
C HIS A 124 -11.06 7.22 -1.95
N GLU A 125 -10.47 6.59 -2.97
CA GLU A 125 -9.05 6.78 -3.32
C GLU A 125 -8.84 8.05 -4.13
N LEU A 126 -7.76 8.78 -3.80
CA LEU A 126 -7.34 9.99 -4.49
C LEU A 126 -6.33 9.69 -5.58
N SER A 127 -6.28 10.55 -6.59
CA SER A 127 -5.28 10.47 -7.66
C SER A 127 -3.87 10.75 -7.11
N ILE A 128 -2.85 10.22 -7.78
CA ILE A 128 -1.44 10.53 -7.47
C ILE A 128 -1.09 11.94 -7.96
N ASN A 129 -0.42 12.74 -7.14
CA ASN A 129 0.05 14.04 -7.57
C ASN A 129 1.20 13.91 -8.60
N ALA A 130 1.15 14.73 -9.65
CA ALA A 130 2.15 14.81 -10.72
C ALA A 130 2.49 13.48 -11.44
N GLY A 131 1.68 12.43 -11.27
CA GLY A 131 1.94 11.12 -11.87
C GLY A 131 3.14 10.35 -11.29
N VAL A 132 3.78 10.87 -10.23
CA VAL A 132 5.03 10.30 -9.68
C VAL A 132 5.00 10.06 -8.18
N HIS A 133 4.07 10.69 -7.44
CA HIS A 133 4.03 10.62 -5.97
C HIS A 133 3.15 9.48 -5.44
N PHE A 134 3.49 8.25 -5.84
CA PHE A 134 2.74 7.04 -5.52
C PHE A 134 2.66 6.77 -4.01
N ALA A 135 1.55 6.16 -3.55
CA ALA A 135 1.33 5.82 -2.15
C ALA A 135 2.48 5.01 -1.52
N ARG A 136 3.07 4.06 -2.26
CA ARG A 136 4.17 3.21 -1.79
C ARG A 136 5.44 3.97 -1.37
N LEU A 137 5.61 5.20 -1.84
CA LEU A 137 6.82 6.00 -1.56
C LEU A 137 6.85 6.47 -0.10
N GLY A 138 5.70 6.56 0.57
CA GLY A 138 5.66 6.89 2.00
C GLY A 138 6.04 5.72 2.92
N VAL A 139 6.47 4.58 2.39
CA VAL A 139 6.86 3.39 3.17
C VAL A 139 8.02 2.63 2.51
N ASP A 140 8.80 3.26 1.65
CA ASP A 140 9.83 2.56 0.86
C ASP A 140 11.24 2.63 1.48
N GLY A 141 11.40 3.34 2.59
CA GLY A 141 12.66 3.51 3.30
C GLY A 141 13.61 4.51 2.64
N HIS A 142 13.11 5.35 1.73
CA HIS A 142 13.85 6.37 1.01
C HIS A 142 13.27 7.77 1.32
N PRO A 143 13.87 8.51 2.29
CA PRO A 143 13.33 9.79 2.76
C PRO A 143 13.34 10.92 1.71
N ASP A 144 14.01 10.70 0.58
CA ASP A 144 14.05 11.66 -0.54
C ASP A 144 12.88 11.45 -1.53
N THR A 145 12.07 10.42 -1.34
CA THR A 145 10.84 10.18 -2.11
C THR A 145 9.61 10.51 -1.28
N VAL A 146 8.46 10.77 -1.92
CA VAL A 146 7.23 11.15 -1.20
C VAL A 146 5.98 10.57 -1.82
N ALA A 147 5.05 10.15 -0.97
CA ALA A 147 3.65 9.94 -1.29
C ALA A 147 2.86 11.25 -1.17
N LEU A 148 2.08 11.59 -2.19
CA LEU A 148 1.30 12.83 -2.22
C LEU A 148 0.02 12.62 -3.05
N ALA A 149 -1.13 12.86 -2.41
CA ALA A 149 -2.43 12.88 -3.08
C ALA A 149 -2.57 14.11 -3.99
N GLY A 150 -3.28 13.95 -5.10
CA GLY A 150 -3.77 15.01 -5.97
C GLY A 150 -5.28 15.20 -5.81
N GLY A 151 -5.80 16.30 -6.34
CA GLY A 151 -7.24 16.57 -6.42
C GLY A 151 -7.86 17.12 -5.13
N GLU A 152 -7.40 16.69 -3.95
CA GLU A 152 -8.02 17.07 -2.68
C GLU A 152 -7.02 17.42 -1.56
N TRP A 153 -7.51 18.30 -0.69
CA TRP A 153 -7.00 18.60 0.65
C TRP A 153 -8.19 18.96 1.55
N PRO A 154 -8.19 18.61 2.83
CA PRO A 154 -7.33 17.66 3.53
C PRO A 154 -7.41 16.23 2.97
N TRP A 155 -6.46 15.35 3.32
CA TRP A 155 -6.43 13.96 2.84
C TRP A 155 -5.84 12.97 3.87
N THR A 156 -6.06 11.67 3.64
CA THR A 156 -5.63 10.57 4.55
C THR A 156 -4.63 9.63 3.87
N TYR A 157 -3.49 9.40 4.50
CA TYR A 157 -2.56 8.32 4.14
C TYR A 157 -2.87 7.07 4.97
N GLN A 158 -3.25 5.97 4.32
CA GLN A 158 -3.59 4.71 5.00
C GLN A 158 -2.56 3.63 4.67
N VAL A 159 -2.12 2.90 5.69
CA VAL A 159 -1.26 1.72 5.53
C VAL A 159 -1.87 0.51 6.23
N ASP A 160 -1.96 -0.61 5.51
CA ASP A 160 -2.26 -1.94 6.06
C ASP A 160 -0.94 -2.65 6.40
N LEU A 161 -0.62 -2.80 7.69
CA LEU A 161 0.58 -3.51 8.17
C LEU A 161 0.54 -5.01 7.82
N VAL A 162 -0.62 -5.49 7.39
CA VAL A 162 -1.02 -6.86 7.05
C VAL A 162 -1.07 -7.81 8.24
N ASP A 163 -0.10 -7.71 9.14
CA ASP A 163 -0.09 -8.43 10.40
C ASP A 163 -0.73 -7.57 11.49
N THR A 164 -1.52 -8.19 12.37
CA THR A 164 -1.97 -7.50 13.59
C THR A 164 -0.81 -7.40 14.57
N ARG A 165 -0.44 -6.19 14.97
CA ARG A 165 0.69 -5.89 15.86
C ARG A 165 0.23 -5.04 17.04
N ASN A 166 0.98 -5.06 18.13
CA ASN A 166 0.76 -4.17 19.25
C ASN A 166 1.52 -2.87 18.99
N VAL A 167 0.91 -1.93 18.27
CA VAL A 167 1.59 -0.69 17.86
C VAL A 167 1.93 0.15 19.10
N ARG A 168 3.21 0.50 19.24
CA ARG A 168 3.77 1.29 20.36
C ARG A 168 4.37 2.62 19.94
N ARG A 169 4.72 2.78 18.66
CA ARG A 169 5.26 4.03 18.15
C ARG A 169 4.85 4.23 16.71
N ILE A 170 4.46 5.46 16.38
CA ILE A 170 4.20 5.90 15.02
C ILE A 170 5.00 7.17 14.78
N LYS A 171 5.77 7.18 13.70
CA LYS A 171 6.54 8.35 13.27
C LYS A 171 6.19 8.70 11.83
N VAL A 172 5.84 9.95 11.62
CA VAL A 172 5.54 10.51 10.30
C VAL A 172 6.64 11.50 9.94
N THR A 173 7.35 11.23 8.87
CA THR A 173 8.32 12.14 8.27
C THR A 173 7.69 12.76 7.03
N PHE A 174 7.61 14.09 7.00
CA PHE A 174 7.04 14.84 5.88
C PHE A 174 8.08 15.11 4.80
N GLY A 175 7.61 15.34 3.58
CA GLY A 175 8.42 15.92 2.52
C GLY A 175 8.50 17.45 2.64
N SER A 176 8.60 18.13 1.50
CA SER A 176 8.56 19.60 1.45
C SER A 176 7.21 20.21 1.85
N GLY A 177 6.13 19.44 1.72
CA GLY A 177 4.80 19.78 2.19
C GLY A 177 4.44 18.95 3.43
N TYR A 178 3.76 19.56 4.40
CA TYR A 178 3.49 18.94 5.70
C TYR A 178 2.12 19.32 6.21
N ALA A 179 1.54 18.42 7.01
CA ALA A 179 0.34 18.77 7.77
C ALA A 179 0.70 19.73 8.89
N THR A 180 -0.04 20.83 9.03
CA THR A 180 0.03 21.72 10.19
C THR A 180 -0.87 21.23 11.32
N GLU A 181 -1.89 20.43 10.99
CA GLU A 181 -2.79 19.77 11.91
C GLU A 181 -3.08 18.36 11.40
N LEU A 182 -2.96 17.35 12.25
CA LEU A 182 -3.19 15.96 11.88
C LEU A 182 -3.73 15.12 13.04
N GLU A 183 -4.32 13.99 12.68
CA GLU A 183 -4.61 12.88 13.57
C GLU A 183 -3.92 11.60 13.12
N LEU A 184 -3.45 10.81 14.08
CA LEU A 184 -3.06 9.42 13.86
C LEU A 184 -4.19 8.51 14.33
N ARG A 185 -4.69 7.68 13.43
CA ARG A 185 -5.76 6.71 13.72
C ARG A 185 -5.27 5.29 13.46
N VAL A 186 -5.80 4.33 14.22
CA VAL A 186 -5.52 2.91 14.03
C VAL A 186 -6.81 2.10 13.95
N SER A 187 -6.74 0.93 13.31
CA SER A 187 -7.87 0.02 13.17
C SER A 187 -7.42 -1.44 13.11
N LEU A 188 -8.28 -2.37 13.52
CA LEU A 188 -8.11 -3.81 13.31
C LEU A 188 -8.69 -4.29 11.98
N ASP A 189 -9.75 -3.65 11.51
CA ASP A 189 -10.61 -4.11 10.41
C ASP A 189 -10.61 -3.16 9.19
N GLY A 190 -9.99 -1.98 9.31
CA GLY A 190 -9.92 -0.97 8.25
C GLY A 190 -11.19 -0.11 8.13
N THR A 191 -12.20 -0.35 8.96
CA THR A 191 -13.52 0.31 8.92
C THR A 191 -13.84 1.08 10.21
N SER A 192 -13.52 0.49 11.36
CA SER A 192 -13.71 1.10 12.69
C SER A 192 -12.39 1.71 13.14
N TRP A 193 -12.35 3.03 13.31
CA TRP A 193 -11.12 3.78 13.56
C TRP A 193 -11.08 4.39 14.95
N LYS A 194 -9.93 4.28 15.61
CA LYS A 194 -9.63 4.95 16.88
C LYS A 194 -8.50 5.96 16.70
N THR A 195 -8.74 7.21 17.09
CA THR A 195 -7.67 8.22 17.19
C THR A 195 -6.76 7.88 18.37
N VAL A 196 -5.45 7.78 18.12
CA VAL A 196 -4.42 7.46 19.12
C VAL A 196 -3.48 8.63 19.40
N ALA A 197 -3.39 9.59 18.48
CA ALA A 197 -2.65 10.82 18.68
C ALA A 197 -3.20 11.93 17.78
N GLN A 198 -2.94 13.18 18.16
CA GLN A 198 -3.29 14.37 17.39
C GLN A 198 -2.26 15.47 17.64
N ALA A 199 -2.04 16.31 16.64
CA ALA A 199 -1.15 17.47 16.76
C ALA A 199 -1.66 18.64 15.92
N SER A 200 -1.36 19.85 16.41
CA SER A 200 -1.65 21.13 15.75
C SER A 200 -0.42 22.04 15.84
N GLY A 201 -0.26 22.96 14.89
CA GLY A 201 0.87 23.89 14.86
C GLY A 201 2.20 23.23 14.46
N LEU A 202 2.14 22.10 13.76
CA LEU A 202 3.33 21.42 13.22
C LEU A 202 4.04 22.31 12.19
N GLN A 203 5.37 22.24 12.16
CA GLN A 203 6.24 23.08 11.33
C GLN A 203 7.11 22.24 10.36
N GLY A 204 6.59 21.09 9.92
CA GLY A 204 7.25 20.19 8.96
C GLY A 204 8.35 19.29 9.52
N LYS A 205 8.68 19.41 10.82
CA LYS A 205 9.52 18.41 11.50
C LYS A 205 8.79 17.07 11.61
N PRO A 206 9.51 15.93 11.68
CA PRO A 206 8.88 14.63 11.91
C PRO A 206 8.00 14.64 13.15
N TYR A 207 6.80 14.09 13.04
CA TYR A 207 5.90 13.88 14.16
C TYR A 207 6.05 12.45 14.66
N ASP A 208 6.60 12.30 15.87
CA ASP A 208 7.02 11.02 16.44
C ASP A 208 6.32 10.81 17.78
N VAL A 209 5.49 9.78 17.87
CA VAL A 209 4.62 9.53 19.03
C VAL A 209 4.85 8.13 19.57
N THR A 210 5.11 8.05 20.88
CA THR A 210 5.05 6.80 21.65
C THR A 210 3.67 6.64 22.25
N LEU A 211 3.14 5.42 22.22
CA LEU A 211 1.79 5.04 22.60
C LEU A 211 1.84 3.95 23.68
N GLU A 212 0.80 3.92 24.51
CA GLU A 212 0.44 2.66 25.16
C GLU A 212 0.09 1.63 24.07
N PRO A 213 0.52 0.36 24.17
CA PRO A 213 0.33 -0.63 23.12
C PRO A 213 -1.12 -0.74 22.64
N VAL A 214 -1.35 -0.49 21.35
CA VAL A 214 -2.68 -0.63 20.74
C VAL A 214 -2.64 -1.72 19.67
N ARG A 215 -3.36 -2.81 19.91
CA ARG A 215 -3.51 -3.89 18.94
C ARG A 215 -4.18 -3.38 17.66
N SER A 216 -3.45 -3.37 16.56
CA SER A 216 -3.85 -2.72 15.30
C SER A 216 -3.29 -3.46 14.09
N ARG A 217 -3.96 -3.35 12.94
CA ARG A 217 -3.48 -3.80 11.62
C ARG A 217 -3.33 -2.63 10.66
N TYR A 218 -4.19 -1.63 10.76
CA TYR A 218 -4.18 -0.46 9.89
C TYR A 218 -3.77 0.79 10.66
N VAL A 219 -3.05 1.67 9.99
CA VAL A 219 -2.66 3.00 10.48
C VAL A 219 -3.07 4.05 9.47
N ARG A 220 -3.61 5.17 9.94
CA ARG A 220 -3.96 6.36 9.15
C ARG A 220 -3.22 7.58 9.67
N VAL A 221 -2.64 8.35 8.75
CA VAL A 221 -2.23 9.74 8.96
C VAL A 221 -3.28 10.62 8.30
N CYS A 222 -4.15 11.22 9.10
CA CYS A 222 -5.22 12.11 8.63
C CYS A 222 -4.73 13.55 8.70
N GLY A 223 -4.27 14.11 7.58
CA GLY A 223 -3.82 15.50 7.52
C GLY A 223 -5.02 16.43 7.45
N LEU A 224 -5.37 17.10 8.55
CA LEU A 224 -6.54 17.96 8.69
C LEU A 224 -6.31 19.36 8.11
N LYS A 225 -5.06 19.84 8.18
CA LYS A 225 -4.60 21.07 7.53
C LYS A 225 -3.23 20.84 6.91
N PRO A 226 -2.90 21.53 5.80
CA PRO A 226 -3.73 22.52 5.09
C PRO A 226 -4.96 21.98 4.39
N ASN A 227 -6.03 22.78 4.37
CA ASN A 227 -7.25 22.57 3.58
C ASN A 227 -7.42 23.61 2.45
N GLY A 228 -6.32 24.27 2.06
CA GLY A 228 -6.28 25.34 1.05
C GLY A 228 -4.83 25.73 0.67
N SER A 229 -4.65 26.40 -0.49
CA SER A 229 -3.32 26.66 -1.11
C SER A 229 -2.49 27.67 -0.38
N GLU A 230 -3.15 28.63 0.24
CA GLU A 230 -2.52 29.79 0.86
C GLU A 230 -2.07 29.51 2.31
N GLN A 231 -2.17 28.26 2.76
CA GLN A 231 -1.82 27.89 4.14
C GLN A 231 -0.40 27.37 4.27
N ALA A 232 0.22 27.71 5.40
CA ALA A 232 1.50 27.16 5.81
C ALA A 232 1.47 25.62 5.79
N GLY A 233 2.58 24.99 5.40
CA GLY A 233 2.65 23.54 5.20
C GLY A 233 2.37 23.09 3.77
N ARG A 234 1.65 23.89 2.96
CA ARG A 234 1.20 23.47 1.61
C ARG A 234 0.49 22.11 1.65
N GLN A 235 0.37 21.42 0.54
CA GLN A 235 -0.25 20.09 0.55
C GLN A 235 0.65 19.09 1.29
N MET A 236 0.10 18.40 2.30
CA MET A 236 0.84 17.38 3.06
C MET A 236 1.41 16.32 2.12
N SER A 237 2.73 16.08 2.19
CA SER A 237 3.40 14.95 1.55
C SER A 237 4.09 14.09 2.60
N ILE A 238 4.02 12.76 2.43
CA ILE A 238 4.59 11.79 3.37
C ILE A 238 5.87 11.26 2.74
N ALA A 239 7.02 11.58 3.34
CA ALA A 239 8.29 10.98 2.96
C ALA A 239 8.41 9.57 3.52
N GLU A 240 8.12 9.40 4.81
CA GLU A 240 8.11 8.07 5.44
C GLU A 240 7.06 7.99 6.55
N LEU A 241 6.33 6.88 6.58
CA LEU A 241 5.56 6.41 7.73
C LEU A 241 6.31 5.22 8.34
N GLU A 242 6.68 5.37 9.59
CA GLU A 242 7.36 4.35 10.38
C GLU A 242 6.45 3.90 11.53
N VAL A 243 6.27 2.59 11.69
CA VAL A 243 5.42 2.00 12.74
C VAL A 243 6.20 0.93 13.48
N TYR A 244 6.13 0.90 14.81
CA TYR A 244 6.87 -0.04 15.66
C TYR A 244 6.00 -0.66 16.75
N ASP A 245 6.38 -1.84 17.21
CA ASP A 245 5.75 -2.60 18.31
C ASP A 245 6.59 -2.63 19.61
#